data_AF-A0A7X0APY3-F1
#
_entry.id   AF-A0A7X0APY3-F1
#
_cell.length_a   1.000
_cell.length_b   1.000
_cell.length_c   1.000
_cell.angle_alpha   90.00
_cell.angle_beta   90.00
_cell.angle_gamma   90.00
#
_symmetry.space_group_name_H-M   'P 1'
#
loop_
_entity.id
_entity.type
_entity.pdbx_description
1 polymer ?
#
loop_
_entity_poly.entity_id
_entity_poly.type
_entity_poly.pdbx_seq_one_letter_code
_entity_poly.pdbx_strand_id
1 'polypeptide(L)'
;MKNQKKTAPMKKYLSGGALLMALSACSSAGSLRNGTPTAVYMGSSSASDVVSCVSTAWATKHYQIDAVPLTSGTSLQLAESDSSPVLALVDIVPTGANTKATYYSRMPDDDTWFFQQVKSCM
;
A
#
# COMPACT_ATOMS: atom_id res chain seq x y z
N MET A 1 9.96 23.52 63.69
CA MET A 1 8.73 24.31 63.41
C MET A 1 8.96 25.15 62.16
N LYS A 2 7.98 25.14 61.24
CA LYS A 2 7.82 25.99 60.02
C LYS A 2 8.79 25.66 58.86
N ASN A 3 8.42 25.53 57.59
CA ASN A 3 7.13 25.63 56.89
C ASN A 3 7.28 24.97 55.50
N GLN A 4 6.23 24.29 55.03
CA GLN A 4 6.12 23.82 53.65
C GLN A 4 6.06 24.99 52.65
N LYS A 5 6.70 24.84 51.49
CA LYS A 5 6.18 25.40 50.22
C LYS A 5 6.13 24.27 49.20
N LYS A 6 4.91 23.77 48.98
CA LYS A 6 4.52 22.94 47.84
C LYS A 6 4.75 23.72 46.55
N THR A 7 5.61 23.24 45.68
CA THR A 7 5.61 23.60 44.27
C THR A 7 4.68 22.63 43.53
N ALA A 8 3.53 23.14 43.10
CA ALA A 8 2.62 22.41 42.22
C ALA A 8 3.23 22.30 40.82
N PRO A 9 3.09 21.15 40.12
CA PRO A 9 3.53 21.03 38.73
C PRO A 9 2.61 21.82 37.80
N MET A 10 3.23 22.67 36.98
CA MET A 10 2.60 23.47 35.94
C MET A 10 2.06 22.54 34.84
N LYS A 11 0.73 22.32 34.82
CA LYS A 11 0.03 21.75 33.66
C LYS A 11 0.16 22.72 32.49
N LYS A 12 1.04 22.41 31.53
CA LYS A 12 1.02 23.00 30.20
C LYS A 12 0.35 22.01 29.25
N TYR A 13 -0.94 22.21 29.06
CA TYR A 13 -1.64 21.76 27.86
C TYR A 13 -1.22 22.71 26.72
N LEU A 14 -0.33 22.26 25.84
CA LEU A 14 -0.24 22.78 24.48
C LEU A 14 -0.60 21.61 23.56
N SER A 15 -1.86 21.61 23.11
CA SER A 15 -2.24 22.10 21.79
C SER A 15 -1.82 21.11 20.71
N GLY A 16 -2.80 20.29 20.31
CA GLY A 16 -2.71 19.43 19.16
C GLY A 16 -2.41 20.21 17.89
N GLY A 17 -1.65 19.58 17.00
CA GLY A 17 -1.29 20.16 15.73
C GLY A 17 -0.05 19.48 15.15
N ALA A 18 -0.22 18.27 14.64
CA ALA A 18 0.58 17.66 13.55
C ALA A 18 0.15 16.21 13.33
N LEU A 19 -1.06 15.97 12.82
CA LEU A 19 -1.47 14.67 12.26
C LEU A 19 -2.02 14.87 10.84
N LEU A 20 -1.26 15.55 9.98
CA LEU A 20 -1.66 15.83 8.60
C LEU A 20 -0.58 15.52 7.56
N MET A 21 0.44 14.71 7.90
CA MET A 21 1.49 14.35 6.93
C MET A 21 1.26 13.01 6.20
N ALA A 22 0.19 12.27 6.48
CA ALA A 22 -0.01 10.91 5.96
C ALA A 22 -1.10 10.73 4.88
N LEU A 23 -1.59 11.83 4.25
CA LEU A 23 -2.67 11.74 3.25
C LEU A 23 -2.20 11.77 1.78
N SER A 24 -0.93 12.05 1.50
CA SER A 24 -0.43 12.18 0.12
C SER A 24 -0.32 10.82 -0.60
N ALA A 25 0.08 9.76 0.10
CA ALA A 25 0.24 8.43 -0.51
C ALA A 25 -1.09 7.83 -0.99
N CYS A 26 -2.16 7.98 -0.20
CA CYS A 26 -3.48 7.42 -0.51
C CYS A 26 -4.08 8.01 -1.81
N SER A 27 -3.83 9.30 -2.07
CA SER A 27 -4.36 10.00 -3.25
C SER A 27 -3.82 9.45 -4.57
N SER A 28 -2.52 9.12 -4.62
CA SER A 28 -1.88 8.64 -5.85
C SER A 28 -2.35 7.25 -6.29
N ALA A 29 -2.56 6.34 -5.34
CA ALA A 29 -3.08 5.00 -5.60
C ALA A 29 -4.54 5.06 -6.09
N GLY A 30 -5.34 6.00 -5.58
CA GLY A 30 -6.70 6.24 -6.08
C GLY A 30 -6.70 6.74 -7.52
N SER A 31 -5.80 7.67 -7.86
CA SER A 31 -5.66 8.17 -9.23
C SER A 31 -5.30 7.06 -10.23
N LEU A 32 -4.45 6.11 -9.84
CA LEU A 32 -4.11 4.95 -10.68
C LEU A 32 -5.33 4.06 -10.95
N ARG A 33 -6.13 3.78 -9.92
CA ARG A 33 -7.35 2.96 -10.03
C ARG A 33 -8.45 3.59 -10.86
N ASN A 34 -8.48 4.92 -10.95
CA ASN A 34 -9.43 5.64 -11.82
C ASN A 34 -9.07 5.53 -13.32
N GLY A 35 -7.89 5.01 -13.65
CA GLY A 35 -7.48 4.71 -15.01
C GLY A 35 -7.96 3.33 -15.50
N THR A 36 -7.57 2.98 -16.72
CA THR A 36 -7.77 1.62 -17.24
C THR A 36 -6.71 0.69 -16.66
N PRO A 37 -7.08 -0.51 -16.17
CA PRO A 37 -6.10 -1.51 -15.75
C PRO A 37 -5.13 -1.87 -16.88
N THR A 38 -3.85 -1.95 -16.57
CA THR A 38 -2.83 -2.46 -17.50
C THR A 38 -3.02 -3.95 -17.76
N ALA A 39 -3.40 -4.70 -16.72
CA ALA A 39 -3.71 -6.13 -16.84
C ALA A 39 -4.73 -6.59 -15.79
N VAL A 40 -5.50 -7.62 -16.13
CA VAL A 40 -6.43 -8.28 -15.22
C VAL A 40 -6.26 -9.79 -15.33
N TYR A 41 -6.10 -10.45 -14.20
CA TYR A 41 -5.92 -11.89 -14.10
C TYR A 41 -6.96 -12.50 -13.18
N MET A 42 -7.34 -13.74 -13.47
CA MET A 42 -8.22 -14.54 -12.63
C MET A 42 -7.64 -15.95 -12.53
N GLY A 43 -7.58 -16.49 -11.31
CA GLY A 43 -6.94 -17.76 -11.01
C GLY A 43 -7.58 -18.42 -9.79
N SER A 44 -7.27 -19.71 -9.57
CA SER A 44 -7.82 -20.49 -8.47
C SER A 44 -6.98 -20.40 -7.19
N SER A 45 -5.81 -19.78 -7.23
CA SER A 45 -4.96 -19.57 -6.06
C SER A 45 -5.66 -18.67 -5.04
N SER A 46 -5.43 -18.92 -3.75
CA SER A 46 -6.03 -18.11 -2.68
C SER A 46 -5.45 -16.69 -2.70
N ALA A 47 -6.25 -15.69 -2.30
CA ALA A 47 -5.78 -14.30 -2.31
C ALA A 47 -4.54 -14.09 -1.42
N SER A 48 -4.42 -14.80 -0.30
CA SER A 48 -3.24 -14.75 0.55
C SER A 48 -1.99 -15.33 -0.12
N ASP A 49 -2.13 -16.44 -0.85
CA ASP A 49 -1.00 -17.05 -1.57
C ASP A 49 -0.52 -16.15 -2.70
N VAL A 50 -1.47 -15.56 -3.45
CA VAL A 50 -1.16 -14.59 -4.51
C VAL A 50 -0.45 -13.37 -3.92
N VAL A 51 -0.95 -12.79 -2.82
CA VAL A 51 -0.30 -11.65 -2.14
C VAL A 51 1.13 -12.01 -1.73
N SER A 52 1.32 -13.17 -1.09
CA SER A 52 2.64 -13.61 -0.66
C SER A 52 3.58 -13.77 -1.86
N CYS A 53 3.17 -14.51 -2.90
CA CYS A 53 3.96 -14.76 -4.10
C CYS A 53 4.37 -13.47 -4.80
N VAL A 54 3.43 -12.54 -5.03
CA VAL A 54 3.72 -11.27 -5.70
C VAL A 54 4.63 -10.39 -4.86
N SER A 55 4.37 -10.27 -3.55
CA SER A 55 5.20 -9.46 -2.65
C SER A 55 6.65 -9.97 -2.61
N THR A 56 6.86 -11.29 -2.54
CA THR A 56 8.19 -11.90 -2.56
C THR A 56 8.89 -11.68 -3.89
N ALA A 57 8.18 -11.84 -5.01
CA ALA A 57 8.74 -11.59 -6.33
C ALA A 57 9.16 -10.13 -6.47
N TRP A 58 8.24 -9.20 -6.20
CA TRP A 58 8.50 -7.76 -6.36
C TRP A 58 9.60 -7.25 -5.42
N ALA A 59 9.73 -7.81 -4.21
CA ALA A 59 10.79 -7.44 -3.25
C ALA A 59 12.22 -7.69 -3.76
N THR A 60 12.38 -8.42 -4.87
CA THR A 60 13.68 -8.57 -5.56
C THR A 60 14.09 -7.32 -6.36
N LYS A 61 13.23 -6.32 -6.49
CA LYS A 61 13.49 -5.06 -7.18
C LYS A 61 13.75 -3.92 -6.20
N HIS A 62 14.44 -2.89 -6.67
CA HIS A 62 14.77 -1.69 -5.87
C HIS A 62 13.59 -0.71 -5.77
N TYR A 63 12.45 -1.18 -5.29
CA TYR A 63 11.27 -0.35 -5.03
C TYR A 63 10.75 -0.59 -3.61
N GLN A 64 10.08 0.42 -3.06
CA GLN A 64 9.28 0.24 -1.87
C GLN A 64 7.96 -0.43 -2.22
N ILE A 65 7.57 -1.40 -1.38
CA ILE A 65 6.36 -2.19 -1.56
C ILE A 65 5.55 -2.14 -0.28
N ASP A 66 4.36 -1.57 -0.38
CA ASP A 66 3.42 -1.49 0.72
C ASP A 66 2.23 -2.41 0.47
N ALA A 67 1.92 -3.26 1.46
CA ALA A 67 0.69 -4.03 1.49
C ALA A 67 -0.40 -3.22 2.20
N VAL A 68 -1.38 -2.74 1.43
CA VAL A 68 -2.49 -1.92 1.93
C VAL A 68 -3.77 -2.75 1.91
N PRO A 69 -4.44 -2.95 3.06
CA PRO A 69 -5.70 -3.68 3.10
C PRO A 69 -6.80 -2.93 2.34
N LEU A 70 -7.59 -3.66 1.57
CA LEU A 70 -8.81 -3.20 0.92
C LEU A 70 -10.02 -3.78 1.65
N THR A 71 -11.22 -3.23 1.41
CA THR A 71 -12.46 -3.75 2.00
C THR A 71 -12.68 -5.24 1.72
N SER A 72 -12.25 -5.72 0.54
CA SER A 72 -12.46 -7.09 0.09
C SER A 72 -11.17 -7.76 -0.39
N GLY A 73 -9.99 -7.36 0.10
CA GLY A 73 -8.73 -7.92 -0.39
C GLY A 73 -7.51 -7.13 0.07
N THR A 74 -6.43 -7.22 -0.70
CA THR A 74 -5.17 -6.52 -0.42
C THR A 74 -4.66 -5.86 -1.68
N SER A 75 -4.14 -4.65 -1.54
CA SER A 75 -3.39 -3.98 -2.59
C SER A 75 -1.91 -4.05 -2.28
N LEU A 76 -1.09 -4.51 -3.23
CA LEU A 76 0.36 -4.32 -3.18
C LEU A 76 0.68 -3.09 -4.01
N GLN A 77 1.24 -2.07 -3.38
CA GLN A 77 1.55 -0.78 -4.00
C GLN A 77 3.06 -0.62 -4.10
N LEU A 78 3.53 -0.15 -5.24
CA LEU A 78 4.93 0.00 -5.56
C LEU A 78 5.26 1.48 -5.77
N ALA A 79 6.28 1.97 -5.08
CA ALA A 79 6.81 3.33 -5.20
C ALA A 79 8.34 3.32 -5.20
N GLU A 80 8.99 4.38 -5.70
CA GLU A 80 10.46 4.50 -5.62
C GLU A 80 10.97 4.62 -4.18
N SER A 81 10.17 5.20 -3.29
CA SER A 81 10.46 5.38 -1.87
C SER A 81 9.16 5.67 -1.10
N ASP A 82 9.20 5.66 0.24
CA ASP A 82 8.04 5.86 1.12
C ASP A 82 7.32 7.21 0.90
N SER A 83 8.04 8.22 0.40
CA SER A 83 7.49 9.56 0.11
C SER A 83 7.14 9.77 -1.36
N SER A 84 7.47 8.81 -2.21
CA SER A 84 7.19 8.86 -3.64
C SER A 84 5.74 8.45 -3.91
N PRO A 85 5.11 8.99 -4.95
CA PRO A 85 3.75 8.59 -5.29
C PRO A 85 3.77 7.18 -5.90
N VAL A 86 2.68 6.43 -5.73
CA VAL A 86 2.58 5.04 -6.22
C VAL A 86 2.73 5.02 -7.74
N LEU A 87 3.63 4.19 -8.24
CA LEU A 87 3.93 4.03 -9.67
C LEU A 87 3.18 2.85 -10.28
N ALA A 88 3.01 1.79 -9.50
CA ALA A 88 2.21 0.63 -9.88
C ALA A 88 1.53 0.04 -8.67
N LEU A 89 0.42 -0.65 -8.88
CA LEU A 89 -0.24 -1.42 -7.84
C LEU A 89 -0.95 -2.64 -8.42
N VAL A 90 -1.13 -3.67 -7.60
CA VAL A 90 -2.04 -4.77 -7.89
C VAL A 90 -3.05 -4.91 -6.78
N ASP A 91 -4.33 -4.88 -7.14
CA ASP A 91 -5.43 -5.20 -6.23
C ASP A 91 -5.77 -6.68 -6.36
N ILE A 92 -5.60 -7.42 -5.27
CA ILE A 92 -5.81 -8.86 -5.18
C ILE A 92 -7.05 -9.09 -4.32
N VAL A 93 -8.13 -9.55 -4.97
CA VAL A 93 -9.47 -9.63 -4.38
C VAL A 93 -10.05 -11.04 -4.60
N PRO A 94 -10.38 -11.79 -3.53
CA PRO A 94 -11.18 -13.02 -3.67
C PRO A 94 -12.51 -12.73 -4.37
N THR A 95 -12.88 -13.60 -5.31
CA THR A 95 -14.11 -13.54 -6.10
C THR A 95 -14.72 -14.94 -6.17
N GLY A 96 -15.56 -15.28 -5.19
CA GLY A 96 -16.12 -16.62 -5.05
C GLY A 96 -15.02 -17.64 -4.70
N ALA A 97 -14.89 -18.69 -5.50
CA ALA A 97 -13.83 -19.70 -5.35
C ALA A 97 -12.50 -19.30 -6.02
N ASN A 98 -12.48 -18.17 -6.73
CA ASN A 98 -11.31 -17.67 -7.47
C ASN A 98 -10.74 -16.42 -6.80
N THR A 99 -9.57 -16.00 -7.27
CA THR A 99 -8.97 -14.69 -6.97
C THR A 99 -8.90 -13.88 -8.26
N LYS A 100 -9.14 -12.58 -8.16
CA LYS A 100 -8.91 -11.61 -9.23
C LYS A 100 -7.76 -10.70 -8.83
N ALA A 101 -6.76 -10.57 -9.70
CA ALA A 101 -5.69 -9.60 -9.57
C ALA A 101 -5.81 -8.54 -10.66
N THR A 102 -5.89 -7.27 -10.27
CA THR A 102 -6.03 -6.13 -11.20
C THR A 102 -4.80 -5.24 -11.07
N TYR A 103 -3.96 -5.19 -12.10
CA TYR A 103 -2.72 -4.44 -12.11
C TYR A 103 -2.90 -3.09 -12.82
N TYR A 104 -2.44 -2.03 -12.19
CA TYR A 104 -2.43 -0.67 -12.69
C TYR A 104 -1.01 -0.13 -12.62
N SER A 105 -0.59 0.59 -13.64
CA SER A 105 0.75 1.17 -13.68
C SER A 105 0.78 2.46 -14.47
N ARG A 106 1.70 3.32 -14.06
CA ARG A 106 2.12 4.53 -14.77
C ARG A 106 3.65 4.63 -14.77
N MET A 107 4.33 3.51 -14.59
CA MET A 107 5.80 3.48 -14.63
C MET A 107 6.27 4.08 -15.97
N PRO A 108 7.30 4.96 -15.94
CA PRO A 108 7.84 5.53 -17.15
C PRO A 108 8.63 4.51 -17.98
N ASP A 109 9.16 3.47 -17.32
CA ASP A 109 9.91 2.37 -17.91
C ASP A 109 9.02 1.14 -18.17
N ASP A 110 9.58 0.15 -18.88
CA ASP A 110 8.91 -1.12 -19.15
C ASP A 110 8.53 -1.84 -17.85
N ASP A 111 7.22 -1.94 -17.59
CA ASP A 111 6.63 -2.59 -16.43
C ASP A 111 6.25 -4.05 -16.68
N THR A 112 6.59 -4.61 -17.85
CA THR A 112 6.21 -5.96 -18.28
C THR A 112 6.57 -7.02 -17.25
N TRP A 113 7.75 -6.91 -16.65
CA TRP A 113 8.19 -7.88 -15.67
C TRP A 113 7.23 -7.95 -14.46
N PHE A 114 6.72 -6.82 -13.98
CA PHE A 114 5.87 -6.76 -12.79
C PHE A 114 4.53 -7.45 -13.00
N PHE A 115 3.82 -7.14 -14.09
CA PHE A 115 2.53 -7.77 -14.33
C PHE A 115 2.64 -9.23 -14.77
N GLN A 116 3.78 -9.64 -15.35
CA GLN A 116 4.05 -11.06 -15.60
C GLN A 116 4.25 -11.85 -14.31
N GLN A 117 4.88 -11.26 -13.28
CA GLN A 117 4.96 -11.89 -11.96
C GLN A 117 3.57 -12.06 -11.33
N VAL A 118 2.69 -11.06 -11.49
CA VAL A 118 1.29 -11.20 -11.05
C VAL A 118 0.66 -12.39 -11.77
N LYS A 119 0.78 -12.48 -13.10
CA LYS A 119 0.24 -13.60 -13.88
C LYS A 119 0.76 -14.96 -13.41
N SER A 120 2.06 -15.09 -13.11
CA SER A 120 2.64 -16.36 -12.66
C SER A 120 2.21 -16.78 -11.25
N CYS A 121 1.79 -15.82 -10.42
CA CYS A 121 1.35 -16.07 -9.05
C CYS A 121 -0.14 -16.42 -8.94
N MET A 122 -0.92 -16.31 -10.02
CA MET A 122 -2.36 -16.57 -10.07
C MET A 122 -2.65 -18.05 -10.33
#